data_AF-A0A1J1H485-F1
#
_entry.id   AF-A0A1J1H485-F1
#
_cell.length_a   1.000
_cell.length_b   1.000
_cell.length_c   1.000
_cell.angle_alpha   90.00
_cell.angle_beta   90.00
_cell.angle_gamma   90.00
#
_symmetry.space_group_name_H-M   'P 1'
#
loop_
_entity.id
_entity.type
_entity.pdbx_description
1 polymer ?
#
loop_
_entity_poly.entity_id
_entity_poly.type
_entity_poly.pdbx_seq_one_letter_code
_entity_poly.pdbx_strand_id
1 'polypeptide(L)'
;MDDFNETLEGLEEKINEYEKQLALVRDEIKKYEEIEDHENEQLKNLKKLECDMVEVINLTRDLIKYKKQNEIENDEVNELEKNDENQIQSINENIIESNSLIGRTCSFIYENKKIYGLIESIVIEKNVEKLLVYIFETNEKITIPRNYVQLNEILNESALSENNQFQALYKKDGQWYDCLISKSKGDSYLITYIGYNNSEYVKNDQVRIKKKKKIKEIITPAGYKIPENLIIKENDSLKVKMKKKKKRIALKKKQKNELINKEFANKTQQWRSFHEKALSKSKHLLIAHKKVENTENKNNTSNFNIRRKFDYNDNDE
;
A
#
# COMPACT_ATOMS: atom_id res chain seq x y z
N MET A 1 -15.23 15.64 5.88
CA MET A 1 -14.84 14.23 5.69
C MET A 1 -15.49 13.45 6.84
N ASP A 2 -16.81 13.58 7.01
CA ASP A 2 -17.55 12.97 8.12
C ASP A 2 -18.47 11.82 7.65
N ASP A 3 -18.45 11.50 6.35
CA ASP A 3 -19.37 10.54 5.72
C ASP A 3 -18.98 9.06 5.94
N PHE A 4 -17.98 8.75 6.78
CA PHE A 4 -17.46 7.39 6.93
C PHE A 4 -17.88 6.64 8.21
N ASN A 5 -18.61 7.30 9.13
CA ASN A 5 -19.15 6.63 10.33
C ASN A 5 -20.62 6.27 10.16
N GLU A 6 -20.90 5.41 9.19
CA GLU A 6 -22.22 4.84 9.01
C GLU A 6 -22.50 3.80 10.11
N THR A 7 -23.56 3.99 10.91
CA THR A 7 -23.92 3.08 12.01
C THR A 7 -24.45 1.74 11.47
N LEU A 8 -24.39 0.67 12.28
CA LEU A 8 -24.92 -0.65 11.90
C LEU A 8 -26.43 -0.57 11.59
N GLU A 9 -27.16 0.21 12.39
CA GLU A 9 -28.58 0.53 12.17
C GLU A 9 -28.81 1.28 10.84
N GLY A 10 -27.95 2.25 10.49
CA GLY A 10 -28.05 2.97 9.22
C GLY A 10 -27.80 2.09 7.99
N LEU A 11 -26.94 1.07 8.11
CA LEU A 11 -26.69 0.10 7.04
C LEU A 11 -27.88 -0.86 6.87
N GLU A 12 -28.55 -1.25 7.95
CA GLU A 12 -29.77 -2.07 7.90
C GLU A 12 -30.94 -1.30 7.27
N GLU A 13 -31.09 0.00 7.61
CA GLU A 13 -32.06 0.88 6.95
C GLU A 13 -31.80 1.00 5.44
N LYS A 14 -30.54 1.13 5.03
CA LYS A 14 -30.19 1.16 3.60
C LYS A 14 -30.45 -0.15 2.88
N ILE A 15 -30.24 -1.30 3.53
CA ILE A 15 -30.65 -2.60 2.96
C ILE A 15 -32.16 -2.62 2.72
N ASN A 16 -32.97 -2.18 3.70
CA ASN A 16 -34.42 -2.11 3.54
C ASN A 16 -34.83 -1.16 2.40
N GLU A 17 -34.11 -0.04 2.22
CA GLU A 17 -34.34 0.87 1.09
C GLU A 17 -33.99 0.21 -0.25
N TYR A 18 -32.83 -0.45 -0.35
CA TYR A 18 -32.42 -1.16 -1.57
C TYR A 18 -33.35 -2.33 -1.89
N GLU A 19 -33.87 -3.04 -0.90
CA GLU A 19 -34.86 -4.11 -1.09
C GLU A 19 -36.20 -3.57 -1.60
N LYS A 20 -36.65 -2.40 -1.10
CA LYS A 20 -37.85 -1.71 -1.63
C LYS A 20 -37.65 -1.27 -3.07
N GLN A 21 -36.49 -0.68 -3.39
CA GLN A 21 -36.17 -0.26 -4.75
C GLN A 21 -36.07 -1.46 -5.70
N LEU A 22 -35.52 -2.59 -5.24
CA LEU A 22 -35.41 -3.82 -6.01
C LEU A 22 -36.79 -4.42 -6.28
N ALA A 23 -37.74 -4.34 -5.33
CA ALA A 23 -39.12 -4.74 -5.55
C ALA A 23 -39.79 -3.92 -6.67
N LEU A 24 -39.58 -2.60 -6.70
CA LEU A 24 -40.07 -1.74 -7.79
C LEU A 24 -39.47 -2.11 -9.15
N VAL A 25 -38.17 -2.42 -9.19
CA VAL A 25 -37.49 -2.87 -10.42
C VAL A 25 -38.05 -4.21 -10.90
N ARG A 26 -38.33 -5.15 -9.98
CA ARG A 26 -38.96 -6.44 -10.32
C ARG A 26 -40.38 -6.29 -10.83
N ASP A 27 -41.19 -5.43 -10.22
CA ASP A 27 -42.54 -5.14 -10.69
C ASP A 27 -42.53 -4.52 -12.09
N GLU A 28 -41.54 -3.67 -12.36
CA GLU A 28 -41.36 -3.05 -13.68
C GLU A 28 -40.88 -4.08 -14.72
N ILE A 29 -39.93 -4.97 -14.38
CA ILE A 29 -39.54 -6.11 -15.22
C ILE A 29 -40.76 -6.96 -15.57
N LYS A 30 -41.63 -7.25 -14.60
CA LYS A 30 -42.83 -8.07 -14.80
C LYS A 30 -43.81 -7.43 -15.80
N LYS A 31 -44.01 -6.12 -15.75
CA LYS A 31 -44.85 -5.40 -16.75
C LYS A 31 -44.30 -5.52 -18.17
N TYR A 32 -42.97 -5.50 -18.33
CA TYR A 32 -42.34 -5.68 -19.64
C TYR A 32 -42.27 -7.14 -20.09
N GLU A 33 -42.31 -8.11 -19.16
CA GLU A 33 -42.42 -9.53 -19.48
C GLU A 33 -43.83 -9.94 -19.94
N GLU A 34 -44.87 -9.21 -19.50
CA GLU A 34 -46.27 -9.41 -19.95
C GLU A 34 -46.54 -8.87 -21.37
N ILE A 35 -45.64 -8.04 -21.91
CA ILE A 35 -45.72 -7.49 -23.26
C ILE A 35 -44.77 -8.33 -24.14
N GLU A 36 -45.30 -9.35 -24.82
CA GLU A 36 -44.58 -10.18 -25.79
C GLU A 36 -44.15 -9.34 -27.02
N ASP A 37 -43.07 -8.57 -26.88
CA ASP A 37 -42.38 -8.00 -28.03
C ASP A 37 -40.86 -8.25 -27.94
N HIS A 38 -40.34 -8.83 -29.01
CA HIS A 38 -38.98 -9.35 -29.08
C HIS A 38 -37.96 -8.21 -29.10
N GLU A 39 -36.98 -8.28 -28.18
CA GLU A 39 -35.83 -7.37 -28.05
C GLU A 39 -36.09 -6.00 -27.42
N ASN A 40 -36.75 -5.99 -26.26
CA ASN A 40 -36.79 -4.79 -25.44
C ASN A 40 -35.44 -4.57 -24.73
N GLU A 41 -34.57 -3.73 -25.31
CA GLU A 41 -33.30 -3.27 -24.72
C GLU A 41 -33.50 -2.74 -23.29
N GLN A 42 -34.69 -2.18 -23.01
CA GLN A 42 -35.09 -1.72 -21.69
C GLN A 42 -35.24 -2.86 -20.67
N LEU A 43 -35.81 -4.00 -21.07
CA LEU A 43 -35.89 -5.20 -20.21
C LEU A 43 -34.50 -5.73 -19.87
N LYS A 44 -33.57 -5.72 -20.84
CA LYS A 44 -32.18 -6.12 -20.60
C LYS A 44 -31.46 -5.18 -19.63
N ASN A 45 -31.69 -3.88 -19.75
CA ASN A 45 -31.15 -2.88 -18.82
C ASN A 45 -31.75 -3.01 -17.41
N LEU A 46 -33.05 -3.31 -17.30
CA LEU A 46 -33.71 -3.55 -16.01
C LEU A 46 -33.21 -4.84 -15.34
N LYS A 47 -33.02 -5.94 -16.10
CA LYS A 47 -32.42 -7.18 -15.57
C LYS A 47 -30.98 -6.98 -15.10
N LYS A 48 -30.21 -6.14 -15.81
CA LYS A 48 -28.87 -5.76 -15.37
C LYS A 48 -28.92 -4.94 -14.07
N LEU A 49 -29.83 -3.97 -13.98
CA LEU A 49 -30.03 -3.17 -12.77
C LEU A 49 -30.45 -4.05 -11.59
N GLU A 50 -31.30 -5.07 -11.79
CA GLU A 50 -31.63 -6.05 -10.76
C GLU A 50 -30.37 -6.78 -10.24
N CYS A 51 -29.52 -7.28 -11.15
CA CYS A 51 -28.26 -7.92 -10.76
C CYS A 51 -27.34 -6.98 -9.96
N ASP A 52 -27.15 -5.76 -10.45
CA ASP A 52 -26.30 -4.75 -9.80
C ASP A 52 -26.84 -4.40 -8.40
N MET A 53 -28.16 -4.28 -8.23
CA MET A 53 -28.79 -4.01 -6.94
C MET A 53 -28.69 -5.18 -5.95
N VAL A 54 -28.82 -6.43 -6.43
CA VAL A 54 -28.59 -7.62 -5.60
C VAL A 54 -27.13 -7.66 -5.11
N GLU A 55 -26.18 -7.30 -5.97
CA GLU A 55 -24.77 -7.22 -5.59
C GLU A 55 -24.53 -6.17 -4.50
N VAL A 56 -25.10 -4.96 -4.64
CA VAL A 56 -25.01 -3.91 -3.61
C VAL A 56 -25.60 -4.36 -2.27
N ILE A 57 -26.75 -5.05 -2.28
CA ILE A 57 -27.36 -5.59 -1.06
C ILE A 57 -26.43 -6.62 -0.40
N ASN A 58 -25.84 -7.52 -1.18
CA ASN A 58 -24.93 -8.54 -0.66
C ASN A 58 -23.64 -7.92 -0.09
N LEU A 59 -23.05 -6.95 -0.78
CA LEU A 59 -21.89 -6.21 -0.28
C LEU A 59 -22.21 -5.47 1.03
N THR A 60 -23.41 -4.90 1.15
CA THR A 60 -23.84 -4.21 2.37
C THR A 60 -24.06 -5.21 3.52
N ARG A 61 -24.63 -6.39 3.25
CA ARG A 61 -24.75 -7.49 4.23
C ARG A 61 -23.40 -8.00 4.69
N ASP A 62 -22.44 -8.17 3.78
CA ASP A 62 -21.07 -8.56 4.12
C ASP A 62 -20.38 -7.50 4.97
N LEU A 63 -20.64 -6.21 4.70
CA LEU A 63 -20.12 -5.10 5.49
C LEU A 63 -20.72 -5.05 6.91
N ILE A 64 -22.02 -5.34 7.07
CA ILE A 64 -22.66 -5.51 8.39
C ILE A 64 -22.05 -6.70 9.13
N LYS A 65 -21.86 -7.83 8.45
CA LYS A 65 -21.24 -9.02 9.06
C LYS A 65 -19.82 -8.73 9.54
N TYR A 66 -19.05 -8.00 8.76
CA TYR A 66 -17.70 -7.56 9.13
C TYR A 66 -17.72 -6.60 10.33
N LYS A 67 -18.62 -5.61 10.34
CA LYS A 67 -18.77 -4.69 11.49
C LYS A 67 -19.21 -5.41 12.76
N LYS A 68 -20.17 -6.33 12.65
CA LYS A 68 -20.64 -7.15 13.78
C LYS A 68 -19.53 -8.04 14.34
N GLN A 69 -18.71 -8.64 13.48
CA GLN A 69 -17.56 -9.42 13.92
C GLN A 69 -16.52 -8.55 14.64
N ASN A 70 -16.27 -7.34 14.15
CA ASN A 70 -15.40 -6.37 14.83
C ASN A 70 -15.99 -5.84 16.15
N GLU A 71 -17.32 -5.68 16.26
CA GLU A 71 -17.98 -5.32 17.51
C GLU A 71 -17.87 -6.47 18.53
N ILE A 72 -18.07 -7.72 18.11
CA ILE A 72 -17.89 -8.91 18.96
C ILE A 72 -16.43 -9.06 19.41
N GLU A 73 -15.46 -8.86 18.53
CA GLU A 73 -14.02 -8.90 18.91
C GLU A 73 -13.64 -7.76 19.86
N ASN A 74 -14.31 -6.60 19.79
CA ASN A 74 -14.11 -5.50 20.75
C ASN A 74 -14.88 -5.71 22.07
N ASP A 75 -16.03 -6.37 22.03
CA ASP A 75 -16.83 -6.69 23.22
C ASP A 75 -16.27 -7.90 23.98
N GLU A 76 -15.65 -8.88 23.32
CA GLU A 76 -14.86 -9.94 23.97
C GLU A 76 -13.60 -9.37 24.66
N VAL A 77 -13.07 -8.25 24.16
CA VAL A 77 -12.01 -7.49 24.83
C VAL A 77 -12.55 -6.64 25.99
N ASN A 78 -13.76 -6.09 25.88
CA ASN A 78 -14.39 -5.27 26.93
C ASN A 78 -15.08 -6.07 28.06
N GLU A 79 -15.56 -7.30 27.84
CA GLU A 79 -16.11 -8.16 28.90
C GLU A 79 -15.03 -8.75 29.82
N LEU A 80 -13.75 -8.72 29.40
CA LEU A 80 -12.60 -8.98 30.27
C LEU A 80 -12.21 -7.77 31.14
N GLU A 81 -12.78 -6.58 30.90
CA GLU A 81 -12.38 -5.31 31.53
C GLU A 81 -13.39 -4.74 32.54
N LYS A 82 -14.47 -5.46 32.90
CA LYS A 82 -15.52 -4.93 33.81
C LYS A 82 -15.67 -5.57 35.19
N ASN A 83 -14.72 -6.37 35.66
CA ASN A 83 -14.67 -6.78 37.08
C ASN A 83 -13.24 -6.67 37.62
N ASP A 84 -12.93 -5.49 38.17
CA ASP A 84 -12.17 -5.28 39.42
C ASP A 84 -11.42 -3.94 39.34
N GLU A 85 -12.17 -2.88 39.56
CA GLU A 85 -11.62 -1.57 39.83
C GLU A 85 -11.00 -1.52 41.23
N ASN A 86 -9.72 -1.13 41.22
CA ASN A 86 -8.99 -0.34 42.20
C ASN A 86 -8.00 -1.07 43.12
N GLN A 87 -6.73 -0.98 42.68
CA GLN A 87 -5.45 -1.06 43.40
C GLN A 87 -4.50 -2.24 43.14
N ILE A 88 -4.85 -3.23 42.30
CA ILE A 88 -3.96 -4.37 42.00
C ILE A 88 -3.40 -4.38 40.55
N GLN A 89 -3.90 -3.53 39.65
CA GLN A 89 -3.62 -3.58 38.21
C GLN A 89 -2.18 -3.25 37.76
N SER A 90 -1.43 -2.40 38.46
CA SER A 90 -0.06 -2.05 38.01
C SER A 90 0.96 -3.19 38.13
N ILE A 91 0.65 -4.24 38.90
CA ILE A 91 1.54 -5.39 39.10
C ILE A 91 1.21 -6.52 38.11
N ASN A 92 -0.08 -6.74 37.80
CA ASN A 92 -0.49 -7.90 36.99
C ASN A 92 -0.32 -7.72 35.48
N GLU A 93 -0.45 -6.52 34.92
CA GLU A 93 -0.15 -6.28 33.49
C GLU A 93 1.33 -6.47 33.18
N ASN A 94 2.22 -6.02 34.08
CA ASN A 94 3.65 -6.30 33.97
C ASN A 94 3.92 -7.81 34.06
N ILE A 95 3.17 -8.58 34.86
CA ILE A 95 3.33 -10.04 34.99
C ILE A 95 2.84 -10.79 33.75
N ILE A 96 1.75 -10.35 33.11
CA ILE A 96 1.20 -10.99 31.91
C ILE A 96 2.05 -10.68 30.67
N GLU A 97 2.51 -9.44 30.50
CA GLU A 97 3.48 -9.10 29.45
C GLU A 97 4.82 -9.80 29.68
N SER A 98 5.35 -9.81 30.91
CA SER A 98 6.62 -10.46 31.21
C SER A 98 6.58 -11.96 30.95
N ASN A 99 5.47 -12.65 31.25
CA ASN A 99 5.32 -14.07 30.88
C ASN A 99 5.36 -14.32 29.37
N SER A 100 4.88 -13.39 28.54
CA SER A 100 4.94 -13.50 27.06
C SER A 100 6.36 -13.30 26.50
N LEU A 101 7.25 -12.64 27.24
CA LEU A 101 8.66 -12.51 26.86
C LEU A 101 9.45 -13.80 27.10
N ILE A 102 8.98 -14.68 28.00
CA ILE A 102 9.67 -15.92 28.34
C ILE A 102 9.69 -16.85 27.12
N GLY A 103 10.87 -17.35 26.79
CA GLY A 103 11.08 -18.22 25.64
C GLY A 103 11.19 -17.50 24.29
N ARG A 104 11.19 -16.15 24.28
CA ARG A 104 11.53 -15.36 23.10
C ARG A 104 13.03 -15.19 22.94
N THR A 105 13.43 -15.08 21.68
CA THR A 105 14.79 -14.84 21.24
C THR A 105 15.03 -13.34 21.19
N CYS A 106 16.11 -12.93 21.83
CA CYS A 106 16.50 -11.53 21.92
C CYS A 106 17.94 -11.33 21.48
N SER A 107 18.28 -10.08 21.23
CA SER A 107 19.60 -9.64 20.84
C SER A 107 20.05 -8.49 21.71
N PHE A 108 21.31 -8.51 22.13
CA PHE A 108 21.87 -7.51 23.02
C PHE A 108 23.38 -7.40 22.80
N ILE A 109 24.00 -6.37 23.37
CA ILE A 109 25.43 -6.12 23.22
C ILE A 109 26.15 -6.71 24.42
N TYR A 110 27.11 -7.60 24.16
CA TYR A 110 27.99 -8.20 25.16
C TYR A 110 29.42 -8.15 24.62
N GLU A 111 30.36 -7.67 25.43
CA GLU A 111 31.78 -7.50 25.01
C GLU A 111 31.94 -6.75 23.67
N ASN A 112 31.16 -5.69 23.45
CA ASN A 112 31.11 -4.91 22.20
C ASN A 112 30.69 -5.69 20.94
N LYS A 113 30.13 -6.89 21.10
CA LYS A 113 29.55 -7.71 20.02
C LYS A 113 28.05 -7.86 20.22
N LYS A 114 27.30 -7.88 19.12
CA LYS A 114 25.87 -8.20 19.16
C LYS A 114 25.72 -9.72 19.23
N ILE A 115 25.20 -10.20 20.36
CA ILE A 115 24.94 -11.62 20.58
C ILE A 115 23.44 -11.89 20.69
N TYR A 116 23.08 -13.16 20.53
CA TYR A 116 21.70 -13.64 20.56
C TYR A 116 21.51 -14.64 21.69
N GLY A 117 20.35 -14.58 22.33
CA GLY A 117 20.02 -15.48 23.42
C GLY A 117 18.52 -15.66 23.60
N LEU A 118 18.16 -16.61 24.45
CA LEU A 118 16.80 -16.97 24.81
C LEU A 118 16.47 -16.43 26.20
N ILE A 119 15.35 -15.72 26.33
CA ILE A 119 14.89 -15.20 27.63
C ILE A 119 14.32 -16.37 28.43
N GLU A 120 14.95 -16.70 29.56
CA GLU A 120 14.54 -17.82 30.41
C GLU A 120 13.58 -17.38 31.52
N SER A 121 13.89 -16.28 32.19
CA SER A 121 13.05 -15.76 33.27
C SER A 121 13.25 -14.27 33.45
N ILE A 122 12.35 -13.67 34.24
CA ILE A 122 12.33 -12.23 34.51
C ILE A 122 12.41 -12.07 36.03
N VAL A 123 13.41 -11.32 36.47
CA VAL A 123 13.71 -11.06 37.87
C VAL A 123 13.51 -9.58 38.12
N ILE A 124 12.56 -9.25 39.00
CA ILE A 124 12.26 -7.87 39.39
C ILE A 124 13.06 -7.58 40.66
N GLU A 125 14.09 -6.73 40.56
CA GLU A 125 14.87 -6.28 41.70
C GLU A 125 14.73 -4.77 41.87
N LYS A 126 14.31 -4.31 43.05
CA LYS A 126 14.23 -2.89 43.41
C LYS A 126 13.51 -2.02 42.35
N ASN A 127 12.40 -2.54 41.81
CA ASN A 127 11.60 -1.89 40.77
C ASN A 127 12.26 -1.79 39.37
N VAL A 128 13.35 -2.54 39.14
CA VAL A 128 13.99 -2.67 37.82
C VAL A 128 13.83 -4.09 37.31
N GLU A 129 13.20 -4.24 36.15
CA GLU A 129 13.06 -5.52 35.45
C GLU A 129 14.40 -5.94 34.85
N LYS A 130 14.93 -7.07 35.33
CA LYS A 130 16.10 -7.74 34.78
C LYS A 130 15.67 -9.06 34.14
N LEU A 131 16.19 -9.32 32.95
CA LEU A 131 15.94 -10.53 32.17
C LEU A 131 17.11 -11.49 32.37
N LEU A 132 16.82 -12.73 32.76
CA LEU A 132 17.79 -13.82 32.72
C LEU A 132 17.80 -14.39 31.29
N VAL A 133 18.91 -14.20 30.59
CA VAL A 133 19.05 -14.58 29.19
C VAL A 133 20.13 -15.66 29.05
N TYR A 134 19.78 -16.75 28.36
CA TYR A 134 20.70 -17.81 27.98
C TYR A 134 21.36 -17.49 26.63
N ILE A 135 22.68 -17.38 26.61
CA ILE A 135 23.47 -17.05 25.42
C ILE A 135 23.72 -18.30 24.58
N PHE A 136 23.45 -18.22 23.28
CA PHE A 136 23.67 -19.36 22.37
C PHE A 136 25.16 -19.65 22.10
N GLU A 137 26.03 -18.64 22.03
CA GLU A 137 27.45 -18.80 21.69
C GLU A 137 28.27 -19.40 22.86
N THR A 138 28.02 -18.96 24.09
CA THR A 138 28.80 -19.37 25.27
C THR A 138 28.08 -20.38 26.16
N ASN A 139 26.79 -20.64 25.93
CA ASN A 139 25.92 -21.45 26.79
C ASN A 139 25.83 -20.93 28.24
N GLU A 140 26.13 -19.65 28.46
CA GLU A 140 26.08 -19.01 29.77
C GLU A 140 24.76 -18.28 29.98
N LYS A 141 24.40 -18.08 31.26
CA LYS A 141 23.22 -17.31 31.65
C LYS A 141 23.65 -15.97 32.22
N ILE A 142 23.08 -14.89 31.74
CA ILE A 142 23.40 -13.55 32.20
C ILE A 142 22.12 -12.76 32.51
N THR A 143 22.26 -11.81 33.42
CA THR A 143 21.16 -10.97 33.87
C THR A 143 21.29 -9.58 33.26
N ILE A 144 20.34 -9.17 32.42
CA ILE A 144 20.39 -7.92 31.66
C ILE A 144 19.12 -7.10 31.89
N PRO A 145 19.20 -5.78 32.12
CA PRO A 145 18.00 -4.95 32.19
C PRO A 145 17.23 -4.92 30.86
N ARG A 146 15.90 -4.88 30.90
CA ARG A 146 15.02 -4.85 29.71
C ARG A 146 15.42 -3.78 28.68
N ASN A 147 15.93 -2.63 29.14
CA ASN A 147 16.35 -1.51 28.27
C ASN A 147 17.50 -1.82 27.31
N TYR A 148 18.33 -2.82 27.61
CA TYR A 148 19.48 -3.21 26.77
C TYR A 148 19.18 -4.39 25.85
N VAL A 149 17.95 -4.91 25.90
CA VAL A 149 17.53 -6.09 25.16
C VAL A 149 16.63 -5.67 24.02
N GLN A 150 17.01 -6.07 22.80
CA GLN A 150 16.22 -5.89 21.60
C GLN A 150 15.60 -7.22 21.19
N LEU A 151 14.27 -7.32 21.27
CA LEU A 151 13.51 -8.48 20.79
C LEU A 151 13.61 -8.61 19.27
N ASN A 152 13.64 -9.85 18.78
CA ASN A 152 13.64 -10.12 17.35
C ASN A 152 12.25 -9.89 16.74
N GLU A 153 12.22 -9.43 15.49
CA GLU A 153 11.00 -9.33 14.69
C GLU A 153 10.43 -10.73 14.44
N ILE A 154 9.12 -10.89 14.63
CA ILE A 154 8.41 -12.15 14.40
C ILE A 154 8.06 -12.23 12.92
N LEU A 155 8.37 -13.36 12.30
CA LEU A 155 7.96 -13.61 10.92
C LEU A 155 6.48 -14.00 10.88
N ASN A 156 5.67 -13.18 10.20
CA ASN A 156 4.27 -13.52 9.92
C ASN A 156 4.17 -14.41 8.67
N GLU A 157 3.18 -15.30 8.64
CA GLU A 157 2.96 -16.24 7.54
C GLU A 157 2.69 -15.55 6.20
N SER A 158 2.11 -14.34 6.20
CA SER A 158 1.95 -13.53 4.98
C SER A 158 3.28 -13.15 4.30
N ALA A 159 4.39 -13.18 5.04
CA ALA A 159 5.71 -12.82 4.53
C ALA A 159 6.46 -14.02 3.89
N LEU A 160 5.90 -15.23 3.98
CA LEU A 160 6.41 -16.49 3.43
C LEU A 160 6.24 -16.63 1.90
N SER A 161 6.18 -15.53 1.16
CA SER A 161 6.14 -15.60 -0.31
C SER A 161 7.39 -16.31 -0.86
N GLU A 162 7.20 -17.17 -1.87
CA GLU A 162 8.22 -18.07 -2.44
C GLU A 162 9.47 -17.35 -3.00
N ASN A 163 9.43 -16.03 -3.19
CA ASN A 163 10.53 -15.24 -3.73
C ASN A 163 11.46 -14.66 -2.64
N ASN A 164 11.15 -14.87 -1.36
CA ASN A 164 11.97 -14.38 -0.27
C ASN A 164 13.06 -15.40 0.09
N GLN A 165 14.26 -14.89 0.34
CA GLN A 165 15.34 -15.68 0.93
C GLN A 165 15.27 -15.52 2.44
N PHE A 166 15.32 -16.63 3.16
CA PHE A 166 15.23 -16.63 4.62
C PHE A 166 16.58 -16.93 5.26
N GLN A 167 16.76 -16.42 6.46
CA GLN A 167 17.86 -16.79 7.34
C GLN A 167 17.29 -17.24 8.67
N ALA A 168 17.93 -18.23 9.27
CA ALA A 168 17.58 -18.71 10.60
C ALA A 168 18.77 -18.67 11.55
N LEU A 169 18.47 -18.45 12.82
CA LEU A 169 19.44 -18.43 13.90
C LEU A 169 19.78 -19.87 14.30
N TYR A 170 21.06 -20.23 14.22
CA TYR A 170 21.54 -21.53 14.66
C TYR A 170 21.90 -21.52 16.14
N LYS A 171 21.28 -22.41 16.92
CA LYS A 171 21.38 -22.42 18.39
C LYS A 171 22.78 -22.71 18.95
N LYS A 172 23.66 -23.39 18.20
CA LYS A 172 25.00 -23.74 18.71
C LYS A 172 25.99 -22.59 18.68
N ASP A 173 25.90 -21.75 17.65
CA ASP A 173 26.89 -20.69 17.41
C ASP A 173 26.27 -19.29 17.56
N GLY A 174 24.95 -19.19 17.69
CA GLY A 174 24.23 -17.90 17.71
C GLY A 174 24.32 -17.12 16.39
N GLN A 175 24.68 -17.77 15.28
CA GLN A 175 24.85 -17.13 13.98
C GLN A 175 23.65 -17.36 13.04
N TRP A 176 23.46 -16.43 12.10
CA TRP A 176 22.39 -16.51 11.11
C TRP A 176 22.87 -17.19 9.84
N TYR A 177 22.22 -18.29 9.47
CA TYR A 177 22.53 -19.05 8.26
C TYR A 177 21.38 -18.96 7.25
N ASP A 178 21.72 -19.06 5.96
CA ASP A 178 20.71 -19.09 4.90
C ASP A 178 19.92 -20.41 4.97
N CYS A 179 18.60 -20.33 4.89
CA CYS A 179 17.72 -21.48 5.03
C CYS A 179 16.53 -21.45 4.05
N LEU A 180 15.93 -22.62 3.86
CA LEU A 180 14.67 -22.80 3.13
C LEU A 180 13.58 -23.24 4.10
N ILE A 181 12.46 -22.53 4.12
CA ILE A 181 11.29 -22.91 4.91
C ILE A 181 10.48 -23.94 4.12
N SER A 182 10.22 -25.09 4.73
CA SER A 182 9.50 -26.20 4.08
C SER A 182 8.05 -26.31 4.53
N LYS A 183 7.80 -26.18 5.85
CA LYS A 183 6.46 -26.32 6.44
C LYS A 183 6.30 -25.35 7.61
N SER A 184 5.10 -24.82 7.82
CA SER A 184 4.69 -24.10 9.02
C SER A 184 3.88 -25.03 9.95
N LYS A 185 4.08 -24.90 11.26
CA LYS A 185 3.31 -25.59 12.30
C LYS A 185 3.09 -24.63 13.46
N GLY A 186 1.98 -23.90 13.43
CA GLY A 186 1.66 -22.86 14.42
C GLY A 186 2.77 -21.82 14.48
N ASP A 187 3.41 -21.69 15.65
CA ASP A 187 4.48 -20.72 15.93
C ASP A 187 5.89 -21.20 15.56
N SER A 188 5.98 -22.27 14.77
CA SER A 188 7.27 -22.85 14.37
C SER A 188 7.32 -23.16 12.88
N TYR A 189 8.50 -23.02 12.31
CA TYR A 189 8.81 -23.35 10.93
C TYR A 189 9.81 -24.49 10.86
N LEU A 190 9.53 -25.48 10.00
CA LEU A 190 10.51 -26.47 9.59
C LEU A 190 11.43 -25.84 8.55
N ILE A 191 12.67 -25.57 8.94
CA ILE A 191 13.69 -25.02 8.06
C ILE A 191 14.70 -26.08 7.66
N THR A 192 15.32 -25.90 6.49
CA THR A 192 16.48 -26.66 6.04
C THR A 192 17.63 -25.69 5.78
N TYR A 193 18.76 -25.87 6.46
CA TYR A 193 19.93 -25.01 6.29
C TYR A 193 20.64 -25.29 4.97
N ILE A 194 20.88 -24.24 4.18
CA ILE A 194 21.53 -24.35 2.88
C ILE A 194 23.02 -24.66 3.09
N GLY A 195 23.49 -25.76 2.50
CA GLY A 195 24.89 -26.20 2.57
C GLY A 195 25.19 -27.28 3.60
N TYR A 196 24.33 -27.43 4.62
CA TYR A 196 24.49 -28.44 5.67
C TYR A 196 23.46 -29.57 5.59
N ASN A 197 22.38 -29.41 4.80
CA ASN A 197 21.26 -30.36 4.68
C ASN A 197 20.66 -30.80 6.03
N ASN A 198 20.85 -30.00 7.07
CA ASN A 198 20.25 -30.21 8.36
C ASN A 198 18.89 -29.50 8.40
N SER A 199 17.87 -30.19 8.93
CA SER A 199 16.53 -29.62 9.09
C SER A 199 16.18 -29.52 10.57
N GLU A 200 15.59 -28.40 10.97
CA GLU A 200 15.25 -28.11 12.36
C GLU A 200 13.91 -27.38 12.43
N TYR A 201 13.14 -27.62 13.50
CA TYR A 201 12.01 -26.76 13.85
C TYR A 201 12.51 -25.57 14.66
N VAL A 202 12.32 -24.38 14.12
CA VAL A 202 12.67 -23.12 14.75
C VAL A 202 11.42 -22.28 14.97
N LYS A 203 11.44 -21.45 16.01
CA LYS A 203 10.33 -20.53 16.30
C LYS A 203 10.33 -19.34 15.33
N ASN A 204 9.18 -18.66 15.22
CA ASN A 204 8.99 -17.53 14.30
C ASN A 204 9.93 -16.33 14.56
N ASP A 205 10.46 -16.20 15.77
CA ASP A 205 11.43 -15.18 16.21
C ASP A 205 12.90 -15.53 15.88
N GLN A 206 13.16 -16.78 15.47
CA GLN A 206 14.46 -17.29 15.05
C GLN A 206 14.63 -17.30 13.54
N VAL A 207 13.63 -16.82 12.78
CA VAL A 207 13.66 -16.73 11.33
C VAL A 207 13.48 -15.29 10.90
N ARG A 208 14.24 -14.85 9.90
CA ARG A 208 14.11 -13.51 9.33
C ARG A 208 14.25 -13.53 7.81
N ILE A 209 13.70 -12.50 7.17
CA ILE A 209 13.89 -12.28 5.73
C ILE A 209 15.28 -11.69 5.50
N LYS A 210 16.03 -12.30 4.58
CA LYS A 210 17.33 -11.80 4.14
C LYS A 210 17.14 -10.48 3.42
N LYS A 211 17.57 -9.39 4.04
CA LYS A 211 17.56 -8.06 3.44
C LYS A 211 18.42 -8.09 2.17
N LYS A 212 17.81 -7.85 1.00
CA LYS A 212 18.54 -7.70 -0.26
C LYS A 212 19.51 -6.53 -0.09
N LYS A 213 20.82 -6.78 -0.26
CA LYS A 213 21.83 -5.72 -0.19
C LYS A 213 21.47 -4.66 -1.22
N LYS A 214 21.14 -3.44 -0.76
CA LYS A 214 20.94 -2.29 -1.66
C LYS A 214 22.24 -2.10 -2.43
N ILE A 215 22.23 -2.39 -3.72
CA ILE A 215 23.39 -2.22 -4.57
C ILE A 215 23.56 -0.71 -4.73
N LYS A 216 24.69 -0.16 -4.29
CA LYS A 216 24.94 1.27 -4.42
C LYS A 216 24.92 1.64 -5.90
N GLU A 217 24.20 2.69 -6.24
CA GLU A 217 24.18 3.24 -7.59
C GLU A 217 25.22 4.35 -7.70
N ILE A 218 26.03 4.30 -8.76
CA ILE A 218 27.05 5.29 -9.04
C ILE A 218 26.62 6.06 -10.29
N ILE A 219 26.68 7.39 -10.23
CA ILE A 219 26.38 8.27 -11.34
C ILE A 219 27.65 8.43 -12.17
N THR A 220 27.62 8.01 -13.43
CA THR A 220 28.74 8.24 -14.35
C THR A 220 28.83 9.71 -14.74
N PRO A 221 30.00 10.22 -15.19
CA PRO A 221 30.14 11.61 -15.66
C PRO A 221 29.13 12.00 -16.76
N ALA A 222 28.68 11.03 -17.55
CA ALA A 222 27.64 11.20 -18.56
C ALA A 222 26.19 11.16 -17.99
N GLY A 223 26.01 11.23 -16.67
CA GLY A 223 24.71 11.30 -16.00
C GLY A 223 23.95 9.96 -15.82
N TYR A 224 24.44 8.85 -16.35
CA TYR A 224 23.76 7.55 -16.21
C TYR A 224 23.95 6.94 -14.81
N LYS A 225 22.87 6.41 -14.23
CA LYS A 225 22.87 5.70 -12.94
C LYS A 225 23.21 4.22 -13.16
N ILE A 226 24.37 3.77 -12.71
CA ILE A 226 24.84 2.40 -12.92
C ILE A 226 25.08 1.72 -11.57
N PRO A 227 24.50 0.54 -11.31
CA PRO A 227 24.74 -0.17 -10.06
C PRO A 227 26.19 -0.67 -9.97
N GLU A 228 26.77 -0.62 -8.77
CA GLU A 228 28.15 -0.99 -8.47
C GLU A 228 28.50 -2.41 -8.96
N ASN A 229 27.55 -3.36 -8.86
CA ASN A 229 27.74 -4.73 -9.32
C ASN A 229 28.00 -4.87 -10.84
N LEU A 230 27.64 -3.86 -11.64
CA LEU A 230 27.88 -3.83 -13.09
C LEU A 230 29.18 -3.10 -13.47
N ILE A 231 29.92 -2.57 -12.50
CA ILE A 231 31.25 -2.02 -12.73
C ILE A 231 32.21 -3.17 -12.98
N ILE A 232 33.00 -3.01 -14.03
CA ILE A 232 34.01 -3.97 -14.45
C ILE A 232 35.24 -3.73 -13.58
N LYS A 233 35.62 -4.73 -12.78
CA LYS A 233 36.87 -4.69 -12.00
C LYS A 233 38.00 -5.30 -12.81
N GLU A 234 39.24 -4.95 -12.52
CA GLU A 234 40.41 -5.45 -13.24
C GLU A 234 40.60 -6.97 -13.05
N ASN A 235 40.34 -7.47 -11.85
CA ASN A 235 40.42 -8.90 -11.51
C ASN A 235 39.30 -9.78 -12.10
N ASP A 236 38.29 -9.20 -12.77
CA ASP A 236 37.18 -9.98 -13.33
C ASP A 236 37.62 -10.83 -14.55
N SER A 237 37.12 -12.06 -14.65
CA SER A 237 37.29 -12.91 -15.85
C SER A 237 36.66 -12.29 -17.11
N LEU A 238 37.25 -12.51 -18.28
CA LEU A 238 36.78 -11.98 -19.59
C LEU A 238 35.29 -12.23 -19.82
N LYS A 239 34.79 -13.43 -19.46
CA LYS A 239 33.36 -13.80 -19.59
C LYS A 239 32.47 -12.91 -18.71
N VAL A 240 32.91 -12.59 -17.50
CA VAL A 240 32.19 -11.71 -16.56
C VAL A 240 32.24 -10.26 -17.05
N LYS A 241 33.40 -9.79 -17.54
CA LYS A 241 33.57 -8.46 -18.11
C LYS A 241 32.61 -8.22 -19.28
N MET A 242 32.52 -9.18 -20.21
CA MET A 242 31.62 -9.09 -21.36
C MET A 242 30.13 -9.10 -20.95
N LYS A 243 29.74 -9.97 -20.01
CA LYS A 243 28.37 -9.98 -19.46
C LYS A 243 28.01 -8.64 -18.81
N LYS A 244 28.89 -8.10 -17.95
CA LYS A 244 28.71 -6.79 -17.31
C LYS A 244 28.62 -5.67 -18.35
N LYS A 245 29.51 -5.65 -19.35
CA LYS A 245 29.50 -4.67 -20.45
C LYS A 245 28.18 -4.69 -21.22
N LYS A 246 27.68 -5.87 -21.58
CA LYS A 246 26.40 -6.03 -22.28
C LYS A 246 25.22 -5.51 -21.45
N LYS A 247 25.15 -5.89 -20.17
CA LYS A 247 24.12 -5.40 -19.24
C LYS A 247 24.18 -3.89 -19.05
N ARG A 248 25.38 -3.32 -18.94
CA ARG A 248 25.60 -1.87 -18.82
C ARG A 248 25.11 -1.10 -20.05
N ILE A 249 25.41 -1.59 -21.26
CA ILE A 249 24.95 -0.96 -22.50
C ILE A 249 23.42 -1.01 -22.59
N ALA A 250 22.80 -2.15 -22.29
CA ALA A 250 21.36 -2.28 -22.27
C ALA A 250 20.70 -1.33 -21.27
N LEU A 251 21.27 -1.20 -20.06
CA LEU A 251 20.78 -0.27 -19.04
C LEU A 251 20.88 1.18 -19.49
N LYS A 252 22.03 1.59 -20.06
CA LYS A 252 22.21 2.94 -20.62
C LYS A 252 21.20 3.23 -21.74
N LYS A 253 20.96 2.27 -22.63
CA LYS A 253 19.96 2.39 -23.69
C LYS A 253 18.55 2.56 -23.12
N LYS A 254 18.19 1.79 -22.08
CA LYS A 254 16.90 1.92 -21.39
C LYS A 254 16.74 3.31 -20.76
N GLN A 255 17.74 3.79 -20.02
CA GLN A 255 17.69 5.12 -19.41
C GLN A 255 17.60 6.24 -20.46
N LYS A 256 18.32 6.12 -21.58
CA LYS A 256 18.22 7.06 -22.69
C LYS A 256 16.80 7.09 -23.28
N ASN A 257 16.21 5.92 -23.53
CA ASN A 257 14.84 5.83 -24.06
C ASN A 257 13.81 6.39 -23.06
N GLU A 258 14.00 6.17 -21.76
CA GLU A 258 13.11 6.71 -20.73
C GLU A 258 13.15 8.24 -20.69
N LEU A 259 14.34 8.84 -20.82
CA LEU A 259 14.49 10.30 -20.92
C LEU A 259 13.78 10.84 -22.17
N ILE A 260 14.00 10.21 -23.32
CA ILE A 260 13.34 10.57 -24.59
C ILE A 260 11.81 10.46 -24.46
N ASN A 261 11.30 9.38 -23.86
CA ASN A 261 9.86 9.19 -23.66
C ASN A 261 9.27 10.24 -22.72
N LYS A 262 10.00 10.64 -21.67
CA LYS A 262 9.58 11.74 -20.78
C LYS A 262 9.51 13.06 -21.54
N GLU A 263 10.50 13.36 -22.39
CA GLU A 263 10.47 14.54 -23.24
C GLU A 263 9.28 14.52 -24.22
N PHE A 264 8.99 13.39 -24.85
CA PHE A 264 7.81 13.24 -25.71
C PHE A 264 6.50 13.39 -24.95
N ALA A 265 6.37 12.80 -23.76
CA ALA A 265 5.19 12.94 -22.91
C ALA A 265 4.97 14.42 -22.53
N ASN A 266 6.04 15.12 -22.13
CA ASN A 266 5.98 16.54 -21.79
C ASN A 266 5.58 17.39 -23.00
N LYS A 267 6.16 17.16 -24.17
CA LYS A 267 5.78 17.85 -25.43
C LYS A 267 4.31 17.58 -25.79
N THR A 268 3.85 16.34 -25.64
CA THR A 268 2.45 15.96 -25.91
C THR A 268 1.51 16.66 -24.94
N GLN A 269 1.85 16.73 -23.65
CA GLN A 269 1.06 17.44 -22.64
C GLN A 269 1.01 18.94 -22.92
N GLN A 270 2.15 19.54 -23.29
CA GLN A 270 2.21 20.94 -23.72
C GLN A 270 1.31 21.19 -24.93
N TRP A 271 1.37 20.32 -25.95
CA TRP A 271 0.52 20.43 -27.13
C TRP A 271 -0.97 20.28 -26.81
N ARG A 272 -1.34 19.31 -25.96
CA ARG A 272 -2.73 19.16 -25.46
C ARG A 272 -3.20 20.43 -24.75
N SER A 273 -2.40 20.98 -23.85
CA SER A 273 -2.74 22.22 -23.13
C SER A 273 -2.85 23.43 -24.05
N PHE A 274 -2.04 23.50 -25.11
CA PHE A 274 -2.15 24.54 -26.13
C PHE A 274 -3.43 24.39 -26.94
N HIS A 275 -3.78 23.15 -27.33
CA HIS A 275 -4.99 22.85 -28.06
C HIS A 275 -6.25 23.17 -27.24
N GLU A 276 -6.31 22.79 -25.97
CA GLU A 276 -7.40 23.16 -25.06
C GLU A 276 -7.52 24.69 -24.88
N LYS A 277 -6.40 25.40 -24.77
CA LYS A 277 -6.37 26.86 -24.72
C LYS A 277 -6.89 27.50 -26.03
N ALA A 278 -6.59 26.91 -27.18
CA ALA A 278 -7.11 27.37 -28.46
C ALA A 278 -8.63 27.13 -28.58
N LEU A 279 -9.10 25.93 -28.20
CA LEU A 279 -10.53 25.59 -28.20
C LEU A 279 -11.33 26.50 -27.26
N SER A 280 -10.84 26.73 -26.04
CA SER A 280 -11.49 27.62 -25.07
C SER A 280 -11.55 29.08 -25.54
N LYS A 281 -10.50 29.60 -26.18
CA LYS A 281 -10.53 30.94 -26.82
C LYS A 281 -11.57 31.02 -27.95
N SER A 282 -11.71 29.98 -28.78
CA SER A 282 -12.72 29.96 -29.84
C SER A 282 -14.15 29.91 -29.30
N LYS A 283 -14.39 29.14 -28.23
CA LYS A 283 -15.69 29.11 -27.53
C LYS A 283 -16.03 30.49 -26.96
N HIS A 284 -15.05 31.20 -26.40
CA HIS A 284 -15.27 32.57 -25.91
C HIS A 284 -15.64 33.54 -27.04
N LEU A 285 -15.01 33.45 -28.22
CA LEU A 285 -15.39 34.27 -29.38
C LEU A 285 -16.81 33.96 -29.88
N LEU A 286 -17.20 32.69 -29.95
CA LEU A 286 -18.57 32.29 -30.34
C LEU A 286 -19.65 32.75 -29.35
N ILE A 287 -19.33 32.81 -28.05
CA ILE A 287 -20.25 33.33 -27.02
C ILE A 287 -20.32 34.87 -27.07
N ALA A 288 -19.22 35.56 -27.42
CA ALA A 288 -19.20 37.01 -27.54
C ALA A 288 -20.07 37.53 -28.69
N HIS A 289 -20.14 36.83 -29.82
CA HIS A 289 -21.03 37.21 -30.93
C HIS A 289 -22.51 36.93 -30.64
N LYS A 290 -22.84 35.95 -29.78
CA LYS A 290 -24.23 35.64 -29.41
C LYS A 290 -24.85 36.62 -28.41
N LYS A 291 -24.05 37.48 -27.76
CA LYS A 291 -24.54 38.54 -26.85
C LYS A 291 -24.87 39.87 -27.53
N VAL A 292 -24.53 40.05 -28.81
CA VAL A 292 -24.77 41.32 -29.52
C VAL A 292 -26.10 41.34 -30.28
N GLU A 293 -26.71 40.18 -30.57
CA GLU A 293 -28.02 40.14 -31.26
C GLU A 293 -29.24 40.29 -30.34
N ASN A 294 -29.06 40.43 -29.02
CA ASN A 294 -30.16 40.47 -28.04
C ASN A 294 -30.19 41.75 -27.18
N THR A 295 -29.75 42.88 -27.74
CA THR A 295 -30.15 44.21 -27.23
C THR A 295 -31.13 44.83 -28.20
N GLU A 296 -32.39 44.76 -27.80
CA GLU A 296 -33.57 45.30 -28.46
C GLU A 296 -33.40 46.72 -28.99
N ASN A 297 -33.88 46.89 -30.23
CA ASN A 297 -34.73 47.99 -30.67
C ASN A 297 -35.47 48.70 -29.52
N LYS A 298 -35.02 49.92 -29.16
CA LYS A 298 -35.93 51.02 -28.83
C LYS A 298 -35.44 52.31 -29.48
N ASN A 299 -36.34 52.87 -30.29
CA ASN A 299 -36.20 54.08 -31.08
C ASN A 299 -35.70 55.28 -30.26
N ASN A 300 -34.82 56.08 -30.86
CA ASN A 300 -34.90 57.53 -30.71
C ASN A 300 -34.35 58.23 -31.95
N THR A 301 -35.28 58.82 -32.71
CA THR A 301 -35.07 59.87 -33.69
C THR A 301 -34.51 61.11 -32.98
N SER A 302 -33.24 61.43 -33.20
CA SER A 302 -32.80 62.82 -33.17
C SER A 302 -31.57 63.03 -34.05
N ASN A 303 -31.74 63.98 -34.96
CA ASN A 303 -30.78 64.55 -35.91
C ASN A 303 -29.34 64.64 -35.39
N PHE A 304 -28.40 64.02 -36.11
CA PHE A 304 -27.04 64.55 -36.21
C PHE A 304 -26.51 64.39 -37.65
N ASN A 305 -26.06 65.53 -38.18
CA ASN A 305 -25.60 65.73 -39.55
C ASN A 305 -24.37 64.87 -39.88
N ILE A 306 -24.48 64.02 -40.90
CA ILE A 306 -23.32 63.39 -41.55
C ILE A 306 -22.66 64.44 -42.45
N ARG A 307 -21.63 65.09 -41.93
CA ARG A 307 -20.68 65.84 -42.75
C ARG A 307 -19.72 64.82 -43.37
N ARG A 308 -19.97 64.44 -44.63
CA ARG A 308 -18.98 63.75 -45.46
C ARG A 308 -17.74 64.63 -45.53
N LYS A 309 -16.61 64.13 -45.03
CA LYS A 309 -15.30 64.42 -45.59
C LYS A 309 -14.76 63.12 -46.15
N PHE A 310 -15.01 62.95 -47.45
CA PHE A 310 -14.01 62.38 -48.35
C PHE A 310 -12.73 63.15 -48.11
N ASP A 311 -11.63 62.45 -47.86
CA ASP A 311 -10.33 62.82 -48.40
C ASP A 311 -9.57 61.52 -48.65
N TYR A 312 -9.56 61.15 -49.93
CA TYR A 312 -8.46 60.42 -50.57
C TYR A 312 -7.16 61.16 -50.23
N ASN A 313 -6.11 60.43 -49.91
CA ASN A 313 -4.76 60.95 -50.09
C ASN A 313 -3.90 59.82 -50.67
N ASP A 314 -4.03 59.68 -51.99
CA ASP A 314 -2.91 59.37 -52.86
C ASP A 314 -1.98 60.59 -52.90
N ASN A 315 -0.68 60.31 -52.76
CA ASN A 315 0.50 60.95 -53.36
C ASN A 315 1.66 60.69 -52.38
N ASP A 316 2.52 59.72 -52.70
CA ASP A 316 3.65 59.85 -53.63
C ASP A 316 4.78 60.68 -53.04
N GLU A 317 5.87 59.99 -52.69
CA GLU A 317 7.21 60.25 -53.24
C GLU A 317 8.01 58.96 -53.35
#